data_AF-A0A248VX56-F1
#
_entry.id   AF-A0A248VX56-F1
#
_cell.length_a   1.000
_cell.length_b   1.000
_cell.length_c   1.000
_cell.angle_alpha   90.00
_cell.angle_beta   90.00
_cell.angle_gamma   90.00
#
_symmetry.space_group_name_H-M   'P 1'
#
loop_
_entity.id
_entity.type
_entity.pdbx_description
1 polymer ?
#
loop_
_entity_poly.entity_id
_entity_poly.type
_entity_poly.pdbx_seq_one_letter_code
_entity_poly.pdbx_strand_id
1 'polypeptide(L)'
;MRDLVLCHMRRLRLTPLFARAGHCFDCVASRVADFVVESCGGPLYYSERRAHLQAGSGLPLLLDEEGRELWLVQLWHAFDDVGFPPALRADFWSWAEPLSVHLLAPHARHAGLTRYPYDTVRSWFLAPAAAEPLADHDTRRSP
;
A
#
# COMPACT_ATOMS: atom_id res chain seq x y z
N MET A 1 -7.30 -0.10 -10.68
CA MET A 1 -7.69 -0.37 -9.27
C MET A 1 -7.58 -1.84 -8.90
N ARG A 2 -8.31 -2.76 -9.54
CA ARG A 2 -8.23 -4.19 -9.22
C ARG A 2 -6.79 -4.75 -9.26
N ASP A 3 -6.04 -4.43 -10.32
CA ASP A 3 -4.67 -4.91 -10.49
C ASP A 3 -3.71 -4.40 -9.41
N LEU A 4 -3.87 -3.15 -8.98
CA LEU A 4 -3.12 -2.58 -7.85
C LEU A 4 -3.33 -3.42 -6.59
N VAL A 5 -4.58 -3.73 -6.26
CA VAL A 5 -4.90 -4.49 -5.04
C VAL A 5 -4.40 -5.93 -5.13
N LEU A 6 -4.53 -6.58 -6.29
CA LEU A 6 -3.99 -7.92 -6.50
C LEU A 6 -2.46 -7.93 -6.47
N CYS A 7 -1.79 -6.89 -6.97
CA CYS A 7 -0.34 -6.71 -6.85
C CYS A 7 0.07 -6.54 -5.38
N HIS A 8 -0.61 -5.65 -4.66
CA HIS A 8 -0.38 -5.43 -3.24
C HIS A 8 -0.55 -6.70 -2.41
N MET A 9 -1.63 -7.46 -2.62
CA MET A 9 -1.83 -8.76 -1.95
C MET A 9 -0.70 -9.75 -2.29
N ARG A 10 -0.25 -9.83 -3.55
CA ARG A 10 0.90 -10.67 -3.93
C ARG A 10 2.18 -10.28 -3.20
N ARG A 11 2.44 -8.98 -3.03
CA ARG A 11 3.56 -8.49 -2.21
C ARG A 11 3.41 -8.89 -0.74
N LEU A 12 2.24 -8.66 -0.15
CA LEU A 12 1.97 -9.00 1.26
C LEU A 12 2.13 -10.49 1.54
N ARG A 13 1.80 -11.37 0.59
CA ARG A 13 2.01 -12.83 0.68
C ARG A 13 3.46 -13.21 0.98
N LEU A 14 4.42 -12.39 0.55
CA LEU A 14 5.85 -12.62 0.74
C LEU A 14 6.38 -12.06 2.06
N THR A 15 5.51 -11.48 2.89
CA THR A 15 5.88 -10.87 4.17
C THR A 15 5.40 -11.70 5.36
N PRO A 16 5.91 -11.47 6.57
CA PRO A 16 5.43 -12.13 7.79
C PRO A 16 3.92 -12.02 8.03
N LEU A 17 3.25 -10.97 7.53
CA LEU A 17 1.80 -10.76 7.66
C LEU A 17 0.97 -11.95 7.15
N PHE A 18 1.47 -12.64 6.12
CA PHE A 18 0.79 -13.76 5.48
C PHE A 18 1.67 -15.01 5.35
N ALA A 19 2.77 -15.09 6.12
CA ALA A 19 3.65 -16.26 6.12
C ALA A 19 2.91 -17.57 6.50
N ARG A 20 1.77 -17.46 7.20
CA ARG A 20 0.89 -18.58 7.58
C ARG A 20 -0.45 -18.58 6.84
N ALA A 21 -0.56 -17.88 5.71
CA ALA A 21 -1.79 -17.85 4.94
C ALA A 21 -2.23 -19.26 4.55
N GLY A 22 -3.46 -19.62 4.92
CA GLY A 22 -4.03 -20.92 4.64
C GLY A 22 -4.40 -21.13 3.17
N HIS A 23 -5.01 -22.29 2.90
CA HIS A 23 -5.56 -22.59 1.59
C HIS A 23 -6.59 -21.51 1.18
N CYS A 24 -6.56 -21.04 -0.07
CA CYS A 24 -7.41 -19.97 -0.64
C CYS A 24 -6.95 -18.50 -0.43
N PHE A 25 -5.63 -18.21 -0.32
CA PHE A 25 -5.14 -16.82 -0.33
C PHE A 25 -5.66 -16.00 -1.51
N ASP A 26 -5.65 -16.57 -2.72
CA ASP A 26 -6.08 -15.87 -3.94
C ASP A 26 -7.58 -15.53 -3.92
N CYS A 27 -8.37 -16.34 -3.22
CA CYS A 27 -9.79 -16.09 -2.98
C CYS A 27 -9.99 -14.86 -2.08
N VAL A 28 -9.16 -14.73 -1.04
CA VAL A 28 -9.15 -13.56 -0.15
C VAL A 28 -8.69 -12.33 -0.91
N ALA A 29 -7.59 -12.43 -1.67
CA ALA A 29 -7.08 -11.33 -2.48
C ALA A 29 -8.13 -10.80 -3.47
N SER A 30 -8.85 -11.71 -4.14
CA SER A 30 -9.95 -11.35 -5.05
C SER A 30 -11.08 -10.59 -4.33
N ARG A 31 -11.45 -11.02 -3.12
CA ARG A 31 -12.48 -10.36 -2.30
C ARG A 31 -12.05 -8.98 -1.81
N VAL A 32 -10.79 -8.82 -1.41
CA VAL A 32 -10.22 -7.52 -1.04
C VAL A 32 -10.23 -6.58 -2.25
N ALA A 33 -9.91 -7.09 -3.44
CA ALA A 33 -9.96 -6.29 -4.66
C ALA A 33 -11.39 -5.83 -5.01
N ASP A 34 -12.40 -6.70 -4.85
CA ASP A 34 -13.81 -6.32 -5.00
C ASP A 34 -14.19 -5.18 -4.02
N PHE A 35 -13.83 -5.32 -2.73
CA PHE A 35 -14.11 -4.31 -1.70
C PHE A 35 -13.48 -2.94 -2.00
N VAL A 36 -12.20 -2.92 -2.40
CA VAL A 36 -11.48 -1.68 -2.70
C VAL A 36 -12.06 -1.00 -3.93
N VAL A 37 -12.38 -1.76 -4.99
CA VAL A 37 -13.00 -1.20 -6.20
C VAL A 37 -14.33 -0.53 -5.86
N GLU A 38 -15.17 -1.17 -5.06
CA GLU A 38 -16.45 -0.60 -4.63
C GLU A 38 -16.26 0.63 -3.72
N SER A 39 -15.32 0.56 -2.77
CA SER A 39 -15.00 1.68 -1.86
C SER A 39 -14.48 2.92 -2.58
N CYS A 40 -13.87 2.76 -3.75
CA CYS A 40 -13.44 3.85 -4.62
C CYS A 40 -14.53 4.33 -5.61
N GLY A 41 -15.79 3.92 -5.43
CA GLY A 41 -16.92 4.33 -6.29
C GLY A 41 -17.09 3.49 -7.56
N GLY A 42 -16.44 2.33 -7.64
CA GLY A 42 -16.64 1.36 -8.70
C GLY A 42 -17.95 0.57 -8.57
N PRO A 43 -18.19 -0.40 -9.48
CA PRO A 43 -19.38 -1.24 -9.44
C PRO A 43 -19.49 -2.03 -8.13
N LEU A 44 -20.72 -2.39 -7.74
CA LEU A 44 -21.07 -3.04 -6.47
C LEU A 44 -20.69 -4.53 -6.40
N TYR A 45 -19.49 -4.89 -6.89
CA TYR A 45 -19.03 -6.27 -6.95
C TYR A 45 -18.95 -6.96 -5.60
N TYR A 46 -18.74 -6.20 -4.52
CA TYR A 46 -18.63 -6.73 -3.18
C TYR A 46 -19.99 -6.86 -2.50
N SER A 47 -20.82 -5.82 -2.57
CA SER A 47 -22.15 -5.78 -1.95
C SER A 47 -23.20 -6.62 -2.67
N GLU A 48 -23.17 -6.75 -4.00
CA GLU A 48 -24.13 -7.60 -4.75
C GLU A 48 -23.90 -9.08 -4.51
N ARG A 49 -22.64 -9.48 -4.32
CA ARG A 49 -22.25 -10.88 -4.08
C ARG A 49 -22.36 -11.27 -2.60
N ARG A 50 -22.68 -10.32 -1.71
CA ARG A 50 -22.82 -10.55 -0.27
C ARG A 50 -23.97 -9.76 0.32
N ALA A 51 -25.04 -10.46 0.70
CA ALA A 51 -25.99 -9.95 1.70
C ALA A 51 -25.21 -9.56 2.97
N HIS A 52 -25.14 -8.26 3.24
CA HIS A 52 -24.67 -7.61 4.46
C HIS A 52 -23.48 -8.30 5.16
N LEU A 53 -22.25 -7.82 4.91
CA LEU A 53 -21.27 -7.89 5.98
C LEU A 53 -21.82 -7.04 7.13
N GLN A 54 -22.17 -7.70 8.21
CA GLN A 54 -22.48 -7.04 9.47
C GLN A 54 -21.31 -6.11 9.78
N ALA A 55 -21.59 -4.84 10.05
CA ALA A 55 -20.59 -3.91 10.54
C ALA A 55 -19.89 -4.56 11.75
N GLY A 56 -18.58 -4.80 11.63
CA GLY A 56 -17.81 -5.52 12.66
C GLY A 56 -17.41 -6.96 12.34
N SER A 57 -17.76 -7.53 11.17
CA SER A 57 -17.22 -8.84 10.75
C SER A 57 -15.72 -8.80 10.43
N GLY A 58 -15.14 -7.60 10.34
CA GLY A 58 -13.72 -7.35 10.10
C GLY A 58 -13.26 -7.76 8.70
N LEU A 59 -12.36 -6.98 8.11
CA LEU A 59 -11.36 -7.62 7.27
C LEU A 59 -10.58 -8.58 8.20
N PRO A 60 -10.30 -9.85 7.82
CA PRO A 60 -9.65 -10.82 8.71
C PRO A 60 -8.17 -10.52 8.98
N LEU A 61 -7.74 -9.28 8.77
CA LEU A 61 -6.38 -8.82 8.98
C LEU A 61 -6.41 -7.81 10.12
N LEU A 62 -6.12 -8.29 11.33
CA LEU A 62 -5.87 -7.43 12.48
C LEU A 62 -4.37 -7.16 12.52
N LEU A 63 -3.99 -5.98 12.06
CA LEU A 63 -2.59 -5.54 12.05
C LEU A 63 -2.17 -5.10 13.47
N ASP A 64 -0.92 -5.34 13.82
CA ASP A 64 -0.21 -4.54 14.82
C ASP A 64 0.39 -3.29 14.15
N GLU A 65 1.09 -2.47 14.93
CA GLU A 65 1.70 -1.22 14.45
C GLU A 65 2.73 -1.49 13.35
N GLU A 66 3.66 -2.42 13.57
CA GLU A 66 4.68 -2.82 12.57
C GLU A 66 4.03 -3.43 11.32
N GLY A 67 3.00 -4.25 11.50
CA GLY A 67 2.24 -4.83 10.41
C GLY A 67 1.53 -3.79 9.55
N ARG A 68 1.07 -2.68 10.15
CA ARG A 68 0.54 -1.53 9.41
C ARG A 68 1.61 -0.84 8.58
N GLU A 69 2.80 -0.62 9.12
CA GLU A 69 3.91 -0.03 8.35
C GLU A 69 4.26 -0.91 7.15
N LEU A 70 4.39 -2.21 7.37
CA LEU A 70 4.67 -3.17 6.31
C LEU A 70 3.56 -3.19 5.26
N TRP A 71 2.29 -3.11 5.68
CA TRP A 71 1.16 -3.02 4.77
C TRP A 71 1.25 -1.79 3.85
N LEU A 72 1.56 -0.63 4.43
CA LEU A 72 1.69 0.65 3.71
C LEU A 72 2.90 0.68 2.78
N VAL A 73 4.06 0.19 3.21
CA VAL A 73 5.27 0.11 2.38
C VAL A 73 5.05 -0.81 1.17
N GLN A 74 4.39 -1.95 1.37
CA GLN A 74 4.09 -2.84 0.24
C GLN A 74 3.04 -2.24 -0.71
N LEU A 75 2.12 -1.40 -0.21
CA LEU A 75 1.19 -0.66 -1.07
C LEU A 75 1.94 0.36 -1.91
N TRP A 76 2.87 1.10 -1.29
CA TRP A 76 3.68 2.10 -1.97
C TRP A 76 4.40 1.48 -3.18
N HIS A 77 5.10 0.38 -2.98
CA HIS A 77 5.79 -0.30 -4.07
C HIS A 77 4.85 -0.95 -5.08
N ALA A 78 3.64 -1.36 -4.68
CA ALA A 78 2.65 -1.86 -5.63
C ALA A 78 2.23 -0.78 -6.65
N PHE A 79 2.29 0.52 -6.30
CA PHE A 79 2.07 1.58 -7.26
C PHE A 79 3.09 1.58 -8.39
N ASP A 80 4.37 1.30 -8.09
CA ASP A 80 5.42 1.25 -9.10
C ASP A 80 5.27 0.02 -9.99
N ASP A 81 5.02 -1.15 -9.40
CA ASP A 81 4.89 -2.41 -10.12
C ASP A 81 3.76 -2.41 -11.15
N VAL A 82 2.67 -1.69 -10.88
CA VAL A 82 1.52 -1.58 -11.82
C VAL A 82 1.53 -0.29 -12.64
N GLY A 83 2.57 0.55 -12.53
CA GLY A 83 2.62 1.84 -13.21
C GLY A 83 1.47 2.78 -12.83
N PHE A 84 1.05 2.77 -11.56
CA PHE A 84 -0.09 3.55 -11.09
C PHE A 84 0.18 5.06 -11.25
N PRO A 85 -0.72 5.83 -11.90
CA PRO A 85 -0.44 7.23 -12.24
C PRO A 85 -0.11 8.09 -11.00
N PRO A 86 0.96 8.89 -11.02
CA PRO A 86 1.35 9.72 -9.87
C PRO A 86 0.23 10.61 -9.34
N ALA A 87 -0.58 11.20 -10.23
CA ALA A 87 -1.73 12.01 -9.87
C ALA A 87 -2.76 11.26 -9.02
N LEU A 88 -2.97 9.96 -9.29
CA LEU A 88 -3.93 9.12 -8.56
C LEU A 88 -3.34 8.48 -7.30
N ARG A 89 -2.01 8.41 -7.17
CA ARG A 89 -1.34 7.87 -5.98
C ARG A 89 -1.69 8.68 -4.74
N ALA A 90 -1.70 10.01 -4.84
CA ALA A 90 -2.02 10.91 -3.73
C ALA A 90 -3.46 10.72 -3.23
N ASP A 91 -4.43 10.66 -4.15
CA ASP A 91 -5.84 10.45 -3.83
C ASP A 91 -6.06 9.07 -3.18
N PHE A 92 -5.49 8.02 -3.77
CA PHE A 92 -5.62 6.68 -3.23
C PHE A 92 -4.94 6.55 -1.87
N TRP A 93 -3.77 7.16 -1.68
CA TRP A 93 -3.07 7.16 -0.41
C TRP A 93 -3.83 7.92 0.69
N SER A 94 -4.47 9.04 0.34
CA SER A 94 -5.32 9.82 1.25
C SER A 94 -6.54 9.04 1.76
N TRP A 95 -6.94 7.99 1.04
CA TRP A 95 -7.95 7.03 1.48
C TRP A 95 -7.34 5.82 2.22
N ALA A 96 -6.26 5.24 1.68
CA ALA A 96 -5.67 4.00 2.19
C ALA A 96 -4.96 4.18 3.54
N GLU A 97 -4.28 5.31 3.77
CA GLU A 97 -3.58 5.56 5.04
C GLU A 97 -4.54 5.66 6.23
N PRO A 98 -5.66 6.41 6.15
CA PRO A 98 -6.68 6.38 7.19
C PRO A 98 -7.34 5.01 7.34
N LEU A 99 -7.67 4.33 6.24
CA LEU A 99 -8.24 2.97 6.27
C LEU A 99 -7.34 2.02 7.06
N SER A 100 -6.02 2.09 6.87
CA SER A 100 -5.06 1.19 7.53
C SER A 100 -5.12 1.28 9.07
N VAL A 101 -5.50 2.43 9.64
CA VAL A 101 -5.72 2.59 11.09
C VAL A 101 -6.92 1.75 11.55
N HIS A 102 -7.98 1.68 10.73
CA HIS A 102 -9.15 0.84 11.01
C HIS A 102 -8.87 -0.66 10.85
N LEU A 103 -7.75 -1.04 10.22
CA LEU A 103 -7.30 -2.44 10.11
C LEU A 103 -6.48 -2.91 11.32
N LEU A 104 -6.04 -2.00 12.20
CA LEU A 104 -5.30 -2.37 13.39
C LEU A 104 -6.15 -3.22 14.34
N ALA A 105 -5.53 -4.10 15.13
CA ALA A 105 -6.16 -4.78 16.24
C ALA A 105 -6.61 -3.75 17.31
N PRO A 106 -7.69 -3.99 18.07
CA PRO A 106 -8.19 -3.02 19.05
C PRO A 106 -7.13 -2.53 20.05
N HIS A 107 -6.20 -3.40 20.48
CA HIS A 107 -5.12 -3.05 21.40
C HIS A 107 -4.02 -2.18 20.78
N ALA A 108 -3.86 -2.23 19.45
CA ALA A 108 -2.91 -1.41 18.69
C ALA A 108 -3.54 -0.09 18.22
N ARG A 109 -4.82 0.16 18.49
CA ARG A 109 -5.50 1.42 18.13
C ARG A 109 -5.35 2.42 19.27
N HIS A 110 -4.46 3.38 19.10
CA HIS A 110 -4.31 4.50 20.04
C HIS A 110 -4.13 5.83 19.29
N ALA A 111 -4.34 6.95 19.99
CA ALA A 111 -4.28 8.28 19.37
C ALA A 111 -2.87 8.71 18.94
N GLY A 112 -1.83 8.04 19.46
CA GLY A 112 -0.42 8.35 19.19
C GLY A 112 0.17 7.61 17.98
N LEU A 113 -0.64 7.01 17.12
CA LEU A 113 -0.16 6.30 15.94
C LEU A 113 0.58 7.24 14.97
N THR A 114 1.74 6.80 14.49
CA THR A 114 2.45 7.48 13.41
C THR A 114 1.55 7.61 12.18
N ARG A 115 1.43 8.82 11.65
CA ARG A 115 0.70 9.10 10.41
C ARG A 115 1.69 9.23 9.26
N TYR A 116 1.26 8.78 8.08
CA TYR A 116 2.10 8.77 6.90
C TYR A 116 1.48 9.65 5.79
N PRO A 117 1.57 11.00 5.88
CA PRO A 117 1.11 11.86 4.79
C PRO A 117 1.80 11.52 3.47
N TYR A 118 1.07 11.61 2.35
CA TYR A 118 1.58 11.21 1.04
C TYR A 118 2.91 11.88 0.68
N ASP A 119 3.02 13.20 0.87
CA ASP A 119 4.24 13.95 0.53
C ASP A 119 5.44 13.53 1.39
N THR A 120 5.20 13.22 2.66
CA THR A 120 6.24 12.69 3.57
C THR A 120 6.76 11.37 3.05
N VAL A 121 5.88 10.40 2.76
CA VAL A 121 6.30 9.11 2.23
C VAL A 121 6.99 9.26 0.88
N ARG A 122 6.42 10.07 -0.03
CA ARG A 122 7.04 10.36 -1.33
C ARG A 122 8.48 10.82 -1.18
N SER A 123 8.76 11.71 -0.23
CA SER A 123 10.10 12.25 -0.01
C SER A 123 11.15 11.19 0.35
N TRP A 124 10.74 10.08 0.99
CA TRP A 124 11.65 8.98 1.33
C TRP A 124 12.08 8.16 0.12
N PHE A 125 11.27 8.16 -0.94
CA PHE A 125 11.51 7.40 -2.16
C PHE A 125 11.98 8.26 -3.34
N LEU A 126 12.11 9.57 -3.15
CA LEU A 126 12.84 10.41 -4.09
C LEU A 126 14.31 10.03 -3.99
N ALA A 127 14.85 9.38 -5.02
CA ALA A 127 16.29 9.24 -5.14
C ALA A 127 16.91 10.65 -5.09
N PRO A 128 18.01 10.87 -4.35
CA PRO A 128 18.79 12.07 -4.57
C PRO A 128 19.17 12.08 -6.05
N ALA A 129 18.80 13.13 -6.77
CA ALA A 129 19.23 13.32 -8.15
C ALA A 129 20.74 13.06 -8.18
N ALA A 130 21.15 12.10 -9.02
CA ALA A 130 22.54 11.68 -9.13
C ALA A 130 23.43 12.92 -9.09
N ALA A 131 24.34 12.95 -8.10
CA ALA A 131 25.35 14.00 -8.01
C ALA A 131 25.94 14.21 -9.40
N GLU A 132 25.90 15.45 -9.88
CA GLU A 132 26.43 15.83 -11.19
C GLU A 132 27.80 15.19 -11.39
N PRO A 133 28.08 14.59 -12.56
CA PRO A 133 29.41 14.07 -12.84
C PRO A 133 30.38 15.25 -12.73
N LEU A 134 31.25 15.17 -11.71
CA LEU A 134 32.33 16.09 -11.44
C LEU A 134 33.03 16.39 -12.76
N ALA A 135 32.92 17.64 -13.21
CA ALA A 135 33.49 18.09 -14.47
C ALA A 135 34.95 17.65 -14.57
N ASP A 136 35.23 16.93 -15.65
CA ASP A 136 36.56 16.56 -16.11
C ASP A 136 37.40 17.83 -16.22
N HIS A 137 38.28 18.07 -15.24
CA HIS A 137 39.30 19.10 -15.38
C HIS A 137 40.45 18.51 -16.18
N ASP A 138 40.28 18.55 -17.50
CA ASP A 138 41.39 18.56 -18.45
C ASP A 138 42.31 19.74 -18.08
N THR A 139 43.43 19.44 -17.43
CA THR A 139 44.58 20.33 -17.40
C THR A 139 45.75 19.65 -18.09
N ARG A 140 45.82 19.89 -19.40
CA ARG A 140 47.07 19.96 -20.16
C ARG A 140 48.22 20.50 -19.28
N ARG A 141 49.26 19.70 -19.09
CA ARG A 141 50.65 20.17 -19.02
C ARG A 141 51.61 19.08 -19.52
N SER A 142 52.02 19.21 -20.78
CA SER A 142 53.41 18.94 -21.19
C SER A 142 54.18 20.26 -21.08
N PRO A 143 55.50 20.22 -20.82
CA PRO A 143 56.46 19.99 -21.89
C PRO A 143 57.37 18.77 -21.66
#